data_AF-A0A950VYK9-F1
#
_entry.id   AF-A0A950VYK9-F1
#
_cell.length_a   1.000
_cell.length_b   1.000
_cell.length_c   1.000
_cell.angle_alpha   90.00
_cell.angle_beta   90.00
_cell.angle_gamma   90.00
#
_symmetry.space_group_name_H-M   'P 1'
#
loop_
_entity.id
_entity.type
_entity.pdbx_description
1 polymer ?
#
loop_
_entity_poly.entity_id
_entity_poly.type
_entity_poly.pdbx_seq_one_letter_code
_entity_poly.pdbx_strand_id
1 'polypeptide(L)'
;MRARSSFVAICLLIVFTTTQSAGAFYEDLCLPRPNAKGKLSWCLNPTCAQPPQPNRACPQQIADFFTVMPGRSMVHADSTYFIALALGYRSDVAYWIAAYNEVTDYAQYVPIDQCGKQAANINAIKAQKTLQTSPNTGRDFITANFNGFQRTNQQTDGPLDHYTVSFSPNGQGTDVHGAGGVQALYPLHYPTPGYPVHIDDTYQKTLANMRGWAMLASDDPGVLCVVGLTGPSGQHCMHGATLSGIIPMLLPQNVPANANMANAPVQIDIPTGPKVLNITSDNVVTSYTELKSWLDDKSRTTGTLWKAPTPTPVPVQIARIGIYLHVLQDTSSHSTYCGDDAPTPPGGGDPGTYMYESKGNYLLSFGTSCATSPHLAGHIQETGTGDSPLPLRDYVALNNTVDELIAFGNNVALAHGWIANPELLPPDVVGGRSEQGPNAADLKNTLIGTIVKGTAYSRAEVYKSGVVTLPLQKPNSHERLTAMNKALADYGEVVRKRAAHPETFVPFEHMPGNSADPLDESVCWKPLPAKPAGTM
;
A
#
# COMPACT_ATOMS: atom_id res chain seq x y z
N MET A 1 -67.74 19.85 31.88
CA MET A 1 -67.90 18.40 32.09
C MET A 1 -67.30 17.67 30.88
N ARG A 2 -66.17 16.97 31.08
CA ARG A 2 -65.97 15.52 30.81
C ARG A 2 -66.36 15.09 29.39
N ALA A 3 -65.43 14.91 28.43
CA ALA A 3 -64.41 13.85 28.25
C ALA A 3 -64.94 12.55 27.60
N ARG A 4 -64.37 12.20 26.43
CA ARG A 4 -63.77 10.88 26.01
C ARG A 4 -63.50 10.91 24.49
N SER A 5 -62.23 10.86 24.06
CA SER A 5 -61.46 9.65 23.60
C SER A 5 -61.84 9.28 22.15
N SER A 6 -60.95 9.23 21.16
CA SER A 6 -59.70 8.46 21.14
C SER A 6 -58.64 9.07 20.21
N PHE A 7 -57.40 9.16 20.73
CA PHE A 7 -56.17 9.29 19.96
C PHE A 7 -55.78 7.90 19.44
N VAL A 8 -55.54 7.76 18.14
CA VAL A 8 -54.70 6.69 17.59
C VAL A 8 -53.34 7.32 17.32
N ALA A 9 -52.39 6.98 18.18
CA ALA A 9 -50.98 7.30 17.98
C ALA A 9 -50.40 6.34 16.94
N ILE A 10 -50.08 6.84 15.75
CA ILE A 10 -49.16 6.18 14.83
C ILE A 10 -47.78 6.80 15.08
N CYS A 11 -46.94 6.04 15.76
CA CYS A 11 -45.52 6.30 15.91
C CYS A 11 -44.85 6.27 14.52
N LEU A 12 -44.60 7.44 13.93
CA LEU A 12 -43.62 7.60 12.87
C LEU A 12 -42.25 7.74 13.55
N LEU A 13 -41.64 6.59 13.81
CA LEU A 13 -40.22 6.49 14.15
C LEU A 13 -39.45 6.93 12.90
N ILE A 14 -39.07 8.20 12.83
CA ILE A 14 -38.01 8.66 11.95
C ILE A 14 -36.71 8.12 12.56
N VAL A 15 -36.36 6.90 12.17
CA VAL A 15 -34.98 6.42 12.30
C VAL A 15 -34.18 7.25 11.31
N PHE A 16 -33.51 8.29 11.80
CA PHE A 16 -32.42 8.89 11.07
C PHE A 16 -31.38 7.78 10.83
N THR A 17 -31.36 7.29 9.59
CA THR A 17 -30.27 6.49 9.03
C THR A 17 -29.01 7.33 9.13
N THR A 18 -28.21 7.10 10.18
CA THR A 18 -26.80 7.46 10.14
C THR A 18 -26.22 6.65 9.00
N THR A 19 -25.70 7.32 7.98
CA THR A 19 -24.87 6.68 6.96
C THR A 19 -23.69 6.07 7.70
N GLN A 20 -23.70 4.76 7.90
CA GLN A 20 -22.50 4.05 8.33
C GLN A 20 -21.51 4.17 7.17
N SER A 21 -20.45 4.94 7.39
CA SER A 21 -19.25 4.90 6.56
C SER A 21 -18.75 3.45 6.53
N ALA A 22 -18.81 2.81 5.37
CA ALA A 22 -18.29 1.48 5.15
C ALA A 22 -16.76 1.47 5.37
N GLY A 23 -16.27 0.43 6.04
CA GLY A 23 -14.86 0.25 6.42
C GLY A 23 -13.95 0.00 5.21
N ALA A 24 -12.65 0.24 5.40
CA ALA A 24 -11.56 0.06 4.43
C ALA A 24 -11.42 -1.39 3.91
N PHE A 25 -10.49 -1.69 2.99
CA PHE A 25 -10.31 -3.03 2.38
C PHE A 25 -9.04 -3.74 2.90
N TYR A 26 -8.66 -4.97 2.51
CA TYR A 26 -7.75 -5.80 3.35
C TYR A 26 -6.58 -6.53 2.70
N GLU A 27 -5.47 -6.42 3.44
CA GLU A 27 -4.08 -6.88 3.25
C GLU A 27 -3.80 -8.36 3.55
N ASP A 28 -2.56 -8.77 3.26
CA ASP A 28 -2.06 -10.15 3.25
C ASP A 28 -1.98 -10.89 4.58
N LEU A 29 -1.74 -10.15 5.68
CA LEU A 29 -1.51 -10.75 6.98
C LEU A 29 -2.81 -10.82 7.79
N CYS A 30 -3.21 -12.07 7.95
CA CYS A 30 -4.33 -12.55 8.72
C CYS A 30 -3.90 -13.04 10.09
N LEU A 31 -4.23 -12.38 11.19
CA LEU A 31 -3.91 -12.93 12.52
C LEU A 31 -5.15 -13.48 13.24
N PRO A 32 -5.04 -14.65 13.90
CA PRO A 32 -6.13 -15.21 14.66
C PRO A 32 -6.40 -14.36 15.91
N ARG A 33 -7.67 -14.06 16.21
CA ARG A 33 -7.98 -13.36 17.47
C ARG A 33 -7.68 -14.24 18.68
N PRO A 34 -7.31 -13.62 19.83
CA PRO A 34 -7.44 -14.27 21.13
C PRO A 34 -8.86 -14.84 21.26
N ASN A 35 -8.96 -16.14 21.52
CA ASN A 35 -10.21 -16.91 21.68
C ASN A 35 -10.97 -17.32 20.40
N ALA A 36 -10.47 -17.01 19.19
CA ALA A 36 -11.10 -17.46 17.94
C ALA A 36 -10.72 -18.90 17.53
N LYS A 37 -10.11 -19.69 18.43
CA LYS A 37 -9.61 -21.06 18.17
C LYS A 37 -8.77 -21.16 16.89
N GLY A 38 -7.93 -20.16 16.61
CA GLY A 38 -7.10 -20.12 15.40
C GLY A 38 -7.83 -19.69 14.12
N LYS A 39 -9.10 -19.28 14.18
CA LYS A 39 -9.79 -18.70 13.02
C LYS A 39 -9.15 -17.37 12.66
N LEU A 40 -8.61 -17.29 11.44
CA LEU A 40 -8.13 -16.06 10.84
C LEU A 40 -9.27 -15.02 10.86
N SER A 41 -8.99 -13.84 11.39
CA SER A 41 -9.86 -12.68 11.28
C SER A 41 -9.14 -11.61 10.48
N TRP A 42 -9.90 -10.72 9.86
CA TRP A 42 -9.33 -9.60 9.10
C TRP A 42 -8.68 -10.05 7.79
N CYS A 43 -9.33 -11.04 7.15
CA CYS A 43 -8.87 -11.72 5.95
C CYS A 43 -9.93 -11.87 4.90
N LEU A 44 -9.50 -11.78 3.65
CA LEU A 44 -10.16 -12.44 2.54
C LEU A 44 -9.89 -13.94 2.64
N ASN A 45 -10.92 -14.78 2.48
CA ASN A 45 -10.68 -16.21 2.37
C ASN A 45 -10.01 -16.53 1.01
N PRO A 46 -8.77 -17.05 0.97
CA PRO A 46 -8.12 -17.38 -0.30
C PRO A 46 -8.77 -18.59 -0.98
N THR A 47 -9.55 -19.38 -0.23
CA THR A 47 -10.23 -20.57 -0.76
C THR A 47 -11.64 -20.24 -1.22
N CYS A 48 -11.94 -20.58 -2.46
CA CYS A 48 -13.29 -20.51 -3.02
C CYS A 48 -13.92 -21.89 -3.12
N ALA A 49 -15.24 -21.99 -2.89
CA ALA A 49 -16.00 -23.24 -3.06
C ALA A 49 -15.97 -23.76 -4.52
N GLN A 50 -15.80 -22.85 -5.48
CA GLN A 50 -15.48 -23.14 -6.87
C GLN A 50 -14.22 -22.33 -7.22
N PRO A 51 -13.20 -22.94 -7.85
CA PRO A 51 -12.03 -22.19 -8.29
C PRO A 51 -12.49 -21.02 -9.16
N PRO A 52 -12.09 -19.78 -8.87
CA PRO A 52 -12.42 -18.68 -9.73
C PRO A 52 -11.76 -18.90 -11.11
N GLN A 53 -12.34 -18.28 -12.14
CA GLN A 53 -11.62 -18.11 -13.39
C GLN A 53 -10.27 -17.42 -13.10
N PRO A 54 -9.21 -17.69 -13.90
CA PRO A 54 -7.96 -16.97 -13.77
C PRO A 54 -8.22 -15.46 -13.65
N ASN A 55 -7.54 -14.82 -12.69
CA ASN A 55 -7.56 -13.38 -12.51
C ASN A 55 -8.92 -12.81 -12.08
N ARG A 56 -9.73 -13.58 -11.35
CA ARG A 56 -11.00 -13.10 -10.76
C ARG A 56 -11.12 -13.50 -9.30
N ALA A 57 -11.68 -12.63 -8.48
CA ALA A 57 -12.12 -12.98 -7.14
C ALA A 57 -13.46 -13.72 -7.20
N CYS A 58 -13.67 -14.71 -6.34
CA CYS A 58 -14.96 -15.39 -6.21
C CYS A 58 -15.96 -14.56 -5.39
N PRO A 59 -17.28 -14.88 -5.44
CA PRO A 59 -18.30 -14.10 -4.73
C PRO A 59 -18.05 -13.96 -3.22
N GLN A 60 -17.51 -15.00 -2.58
CA GLN A 60 -17.18 -14.95 -1.16
C GLN A 60 -16.07 -13.94 -0.87
N GLN A 61 -15.03 -13.91 -1.70
CA GLN A 61 -13.93 -12.95 -1.57
C GLN A 61 -14.41 -11.52 -1.78
N ILE A 62 -15.29 -11.30 -2.76
CA ILE A 62 -15.91 -9.99 -2.97
C ILE A 62 -16.76 -9.60 -1.75
N ALA A 63 -17.49 -10.53 -1.13
CA ALA A 63 -18.26 -10.24 0.08
C ALA A 63 -17.37 -9.97 1.30
N ASP A 64 -16.27 -10.72 1.46
CA ASP A 64 -15.28 -10.52 2.51
C ASP A 64 -14.61 -9.14 2.37
N PHE A 65 -14.31 -8.72 1.13
CA PHE A 65 -13.69 -7.43 0.81
C PHE A 65 -14.39 -6.24 1.46
N PHE A 66 -15.73 -6.24 1.53
CA PHE A 66 -16.50 -5.15 2.11
C PHE A 66 -16.67 -5.19 3.63
N THR A 67 -16.29 -6.27 4.31
CA THR A 67 -16.72 -6.54 5.69
C THR A 67 -15.61 -6.83 6.68
N VAL A 68 -14.40 -7.05 6.19
CA VAL A 68 -13.23 -7.42 6.99
C VAL A 68 -12.70 -6.15 7.74
N MET A 69 -11.59 -6.14 8.51
CA MET A 69 -11.01 -4.93 9.18
C MET A 69 -9.50 -4.82 8.91
N PRO A 70 -8.86 -3.62 9.00
CA PRO A 70 -7.52 -3.40 8.43
C PRO A 70 -6.50 -4.45 8.81
N GLY A 71 -5.83 -5.00 7.80
CA GLY A 71 -4.78 -6.01 7.93
C GLY A 71 -3.39 -5.37 7.87
N ARG A 72 -2.37 -6.20 7.61
CA ARG A 72 -0.97 -5.77 7.45
C ARG A 72 -0.41 -6.42 6.19
N SER A 73 0.13 -5.66 5.25
CA SER A 73 0.71 -6.26 4.04
C SER A 73 2.04 -6.94 4.31
N MET A 74 2.21 -8.15 3.80
CA MET A 74 3.54 -8.76 3.83
C MET A 74 4.41 -8.27 2.67
N VAL A 75 3.79 -7.92 1.53
CA VAL A 75 4.49 -7.38 0.36
C VAL A 75 4.72 -5.87 0.54
N HIS A 76 3.72 -5.09 0.94
CA HIS A 76 3.81 -3.62 0.97
C HIS A 76 4.40 -3.05 2.27
N ALA A 77 4.19 -3.69 3.43
CA ALA A 77 4.76 -3.26 4.70
C ALA A 77 5.98 -4.09 5.12
N ASP A 78 5.82 -5.39 5.41
CA ASP A 78 6.91 -6.20 5.98
C ASP A 78 8.14 -6.29 5.08
N SER A 79 7.93 -6.52 3.79
CA SER A 79 9.04 -6.61 2.84
C SER A 79 9.71 -5.24 2.64
N THR A 80 8.93 -4.15 2.56
CA THR A 80 9.46 -2.78 2.50
C THR A 80 10.34 -2.46 3.70
N TYR A 81 9.88 -2.81 4.91
CA TYR A 81 10.65 -2.65 6.14
C TYR A 81 11.95 -3.46 6.14
N PHE A 82 11.87 -4.73 5.75
CA PHE A 82 13.04 -5.60 5.64
C PHE A 82 14.06 -5.01 4.67
N ILE A 83 13.62 -4.63 3.46
CA ILE A 83 14.47 -4.07 2.41
C ILE A 83 15.13 -2.77 2.91
N ALA A 84 14.39 -1.88 3.56
CA ALA A 84 14.95 -0.67 4.13
C ALA A 84 16.05 -0.98 5.18
N LEU A 85 15.83 -1.91 6.10
CA LEU A 85 16.87 -2.34 7.04
C LEU A 85 18.09 -2.94 6.33
N ALA A 86 17.87 -3.77 5.31
CA ALA A 86 18.92 -4.37 4.50
C ALA A 86 19.78 -3.33 3.75
N LEU A 87 19.22 -2.14 3.48
CA LEU A 87 19.89 -0.98 2.92
C LEU A 87 20.49 -0.04 3.99
N GLY A 88 20.44 -0.43 5.26
CA GLY A 88 21.07 0.28 6.37
C GLY A 88 20.23 1.38 7.02
N TYR A 89 18.95 1.50 6.69
CA TYR A 89 18.07 2.48 7.32
C TYR A 89 17.94 2.21 8.83
N ARG A 90 17.72 3.29 9.60
CA ARG A 90 17.36 3.19 11.02
C ARG A 90 15.97 2.54 11.16
N SER A 91 15.76 1.75 12.22
CA SER A 91 14.55 0.93 12.37
C SER A 91 13.25 1.73 12.48
N ASP A 92 13.28 2.91 13.09
CA ASP A 92 12.11 3.81 13.14
C ASP A 92 11.79 4.44 11.79
N VAL A 93 12.81 4.81 11.00
CA VAL A 93 12.64 5.31 9.64
C VAL A 93 12.05 4.23 8.75
N ALA A 94 12.65 3.03 8.74
CA ALA A 94 12.16 1.89 7.99
C ALA A 94 10.69 1.58 8.34
N TYR A 95 10.34 1.64 9.63
CA TYR A 95 8.97 1.42 10.09
C TYR A 95 8.02 2.48 9.53
N TRP A 96 8.37 3.76 9.63
CA TRP A 96 7.46 4.81 9.15
C TRP A 96 7.31 4.83 7.63
N ILE A 97 8.35 4.45 6.87
CA ILE A 97 8.21 4.21 5.42
C ILE A 97 7.16 3.12 5.18
N ALA A 98 7.30 1.96 5.83
CA ALA A 98 6.35 0.86 5.71
C ALA A 98 4.94 1.21 6.23
N ALA A 99 4.83 1.98 7.30
CA ALA A 99 3.55 2.38 7.87
C ALA A 99 2.80 3.37 6.98
N TYR A 100 3.51 4.35 6.38
CA TYR A 100 2.90 5.30 5.43
C TYR A 100 2.64 4.70 4.05
N ASN A 101 3.30 3.59 3.70
CA ASN A 101 2.93 2.76 2.56
C ASN A 101 1.44 2.36 2.67
N GLU A 102 1.09 1.70 3.78
CA GLU A 102 -0.27 1.23 4.06
C GLU A 102 -1.32 2.36 4.23
N VAL A 103 -0.92 3.62 4.39
CA VAL A 103 -1.89 4.72 4.54
C VAL A 103 -2.72 4.92 3.29
N THR A 104 -2.15 4.67 2.12
CA THR A 104 -2.84 4.71 0.82
C THR A 104 -4.03 3.75 0.82
N ASP A 105 -3.87 2.58 1.43
CA ASP A 105 -4.92 1.58 1.58
C ASP A 105 -6.04 1.95 2.57
N TYR A 106 -5.70 2.68 3.65
CA TYR A 106 -6.52 2.76 4.86
C TYR A 106 -6.91 4.16 5.32
N ALA A 107 -6.38 5.22 4.71
CA ALA A 107 -6.29 6.57 5.27
C ALA A 107 -5.48 6.69 6.57
N GLN A 108 -5.40 5.62 7.37
CA GLN A 108 -4.58 5.52 8.58
C GLN A 108 -4.15 4.07 8.79
N TYR A 109 -2.85 3.84 8.94
CA TYR A 109 -2.32 2.56 9.36
C TYR A 109 -2.36 2.43 10.88
N VAL A 110 -3.04 1.38 11.35
CA VAL A 110 -3.07 0.97 12.75
C VAL A 110 -2.47 -0.44 12.79
N PRO A 111 -1.20 -0.58 13.19
CA PRO A 111 -0.46 -1.82 13.01
C PRO A 111 -1.07 -2.96 13.82
N ILE A 112 -0.69 -4.20 13.48
CA ILE A 112 -1.02 -5.42 14.21
C ILE A 112 0.28 -6.12 14.63
N ASP A 113 0.37 -6.48 15.91
CA ASP A 113 1.52 -7.18 16.49
C ASP A 113 1.53 -8.68 16.13
N GLN A 114 2.61 -9.40 16.47
CA GLN A 114 2.71 -10.84 16.16
C GLN A 114 1.69 -11.73 16.88
N CYS A 115 1.07 -11.23 17.95
CA CYS A 115 0.02 -11.90 18.70
C CYS A 115 -1.40 -11.63 18.15
N GLY A 116 -1.53 -10.89 17.05
CA GLY A 116 -2.82 -10.59 16.44
C GLY A 116 -3.59 -9.49 17.17
N LYS A 117 -2.93 -8.67 17.97
CA LYS A 117 -3.54 -7.51 18.61
C LYS A 117 -3.24 -6.27 17.79
N GLN A 118 -4.29 -5.51 17.49
CA GLN A 118 -4.18 -4.22 16.83
C GLN A 118 -3.81 -3.13 17.84
N ALA A 119 -3.05 -2.13 17.38
CA ALA A 119 -2.69 -0.98 18.20
C ALA A 119 -3.95 -0.22 18.61
N ALA A 120 -3.99 0.29 19.84
CA ALA A 120 -5.15 1.02 20.34
C ALA A 120 -5.12 2.47 19.85
N ASN A 121 -6.03 2.83 18.93
CA ASN A 121 -6.14 4.21 18.44
C ASN A 121 -6.82 5.15 19.45
N ILE A 122 -6.68 6.46 19.22
CA ILE A 122 -7.18 7.48 20.14
C ILE A 122 -8.70 7.47 20.32
N ASN A 123 -9.46 6.93 19.36
CA ASN A 123 -10.91 6.75 19.49
C ASN A 123 -11.25 5.57 20.41
N ALA A 124 -10.48 4.48 20.38
CA ALA A 124 -10.57 3.42 21.38
C ALA A 124 -10.21 3.91 22.79
N ILE A 125 -9.23 4.83 22.89
CA ILE A 125 -8.81 5.45 24.16
C ILE A 125 -9.85 6.48 24.65
N LYS A 126 -10.34 7.37 23.77
CA LYS A 126 -11.36 8.39 24.09
C LYS A 126 -12.73 7.78 24.40
N ALA A 127 -13.12 6.70 23.71
CA ALA A 127 -14.36 5.96 23.98
C ALA A 127 -14.35 5.24 25.34
N GLN A 128 -13.18 5.09 25.98
CA GLN A 128 -13.02 4.39 27.26
C GLN A 128 -12.75 5.29 28.47
N LYS A 129 -12.84 6.63 28.39
CA LYS A 129 -12.79 7.60 29.53
C LYS A 129 -11.93 7.16 30.74
N THR A 130 -10.72 6.67 30.48
CA THR A 130 -9.71 6.45 31.51
C THR A 130 -8.40 6.99 30.97
N LEU A 131 -7.70 7.79 31.79
CA LEU A 131 -6.33 8.24 31.57
C LEU A 131 -5.34 7.07 31.77
N GLN A 132 -5.62 5.90 31.19
CA GLN A 132 -4.84 4.70 31.46
C GLN A 132 -3.75 4.47 30.40
N THR A 133 -2.54 4.43 30.94
CA THR A 133 -1.23 4.25 30.30
C THR A 133 -0.81 2.78 30.37
N SER A 134 -1.54 1.85 29.73
CA SER A 134 -0.92 0.54 29.50
C SER A 134 0.36 0.81 28.67
N PRO A 135 1.55 0.41 29.13
CA PRO A 135 2.82 0.90 28.58
C PRO A 135 3.09 0.40 27.16
N ASN A 136 2.39 -0.65 26.70
CA ASN A 136 2.60 -1.25 25.38
C ASN A 136 1.26 -1.48 24.67
N THR A 137 0.57 -0.41 24.26
CA THR A 137 -0.69 -0.50 23.49
C THR A 137 -0.49 -0.32 21.98
N GLY A 138 0.76 -0.20 21.53
CA GLY A 138 1.09 0.15 20.14
C GLY A 138 0.72 1.58 19.74
N ARG A 139 0.23 2.42 20.67
CA ARG A 139 -0.35 3.74 20.37
C ARG A 139 0.61 4.68 19.66
N ASP A 140 1.91 4.57 19.91
CA ASP A 140 2.94 5.51 19.40
C ASP A 140 3.38 5.14 17.96
N PHE A 141 2.77 4.10 17.40
CA PHE A 141 3.04 3.54 16.08
C PHE A 141 1.83 3.68 15.15
N ILE A 142 1.02 4.73 15.31
CA ILE A 142 -0.17 4.95 14.47
C ILE A 142 0.10 6.15 13.57
N THR A 143 -0.11 5.99 12.27
CA THR A 143 0.10 7.07 11.29
C THR A 143 -0.93 8.18 11.47
N ALA A 144 -0.67 9.34 10.85
CA ALA A 144 -1.72 10.32 10.65
C ALA A 144 -2.88 9.73 9.84
N ASN A 145 -4.09 10.22 10.10
CA ASN A 145 -5.26 9.92 9.27
C ASN A 145 -5.41 11.00 8.19
N PHE A 146 -5.40 10.61 6.92
CA PHE A 146 -5.77 11.45 5.79
C PHE A 146 -6.39 10.59 4.68
N ASN A 147 -7.64 10.89 4.29
CA ASN A 147 -8.45 10.01 3.42
C ASN A 147 -8.34 10.30 1.92
N GLY A 148 -7.55 11.27 1.49
CA GLY A 148 -7.45 11.64 0.08
C GLY A 148 -6.65 10.67 -0.80
N PHE A 149 -5.86 9.80 -0.17
CA PHE A 149 -5.17 8.68 -0.82
C PHE A 149 -5.94 7.36 -0.68
N GLN A 150 -7.03 7.35 0.09
CA GLN A 150 -7.72 6.11 0.44
C GLN A 150 -8.41 5.49 -0.78
N ARG A 151 -8.08 4.24 -1.11
CA ARG A 151 -8.75 3.46 -2.19
C ARG A 151 -10.27 3.43 -2.20
N THR A 152 -10.94 3.56 -1.06
CA THR A 152 -12.41 3.57 -0.97
C THR A 152 -13.01 4.96 -1.21
N ASN A 153 -12.21 6.02 -1.18
CA ASN A 153 -12.72 7.38 -1.10
C ASN A 153 -13.04 7.96 -2.48
N GLN A 154 -14.27 7.70 -2.91
CA GLN A 154 -14.81 8.13 -4.22
C GLN A 154 -15.00 9.65 -4.35
N GLN A 155 -14.86 10.42 -3.26
CA GLN A 155 -14.88 11.88 -3.30
C GLN A 155 -13.51 12.47 -3.70
N THR A 156 -12.50 11.63 -3.86
CA THR A 156 -11.13 11.98 -4.20
C THR A 156 -10.60 11.06 -5.30
N ASP A 157 -9.37 11.29 -5.77
CA ASP A 157 -8.66 10.37 -6.66
C ASP A 157 -7.95 9.23 -5.92
N GLY A 158 -8.14 9.05 -4.60
CA GLY A 158 -7.59 7.94 -3.83
C GLY A 158 -7.72 6.57 -4.50
N PRO A 159 -8.88 6.16 -5.06
CA PRO A 159 -8.99 4.92 -5.82
C PRO A 159 -7.96 4.80 -6.96
N LEU A 160 -7.62 5.90 -7.64
CA LEU A 160 -6.70 5.93 -8.77
C LEU A 160 -5.22 5.85 -8.37
N ASP A 161 -4.92 5.91 -7.07
CA ASP A 161 -3.60 5.56 -6.50
C ASP A 161 -3.40 4.03 -6.41
N HIS A 162 -4.47 3.24 -6.58
CA HIS A 162 -4.44 1.77 -6.60
C HIS A 162 -4.74 1.21 -8.00
N TYR A 163 -5.55 1.95 -8.77
CA TYR A 163 -5.82 1.71 -10.18
C TYR A 163 -5.06 2.73 -11.04
N THR A 164 -3.73 2.77 -10.92
CA THR A 164 -2.90 3.72 -11.67
C THR A 164 -3.22 3.65 -13.16
N VAL A 165 -3.69 4.78 -13.70
CA VAL A 165 -4.08 4.88 -15.12
C VAL A 165 -2.94 5.50 -15.93
N SER A 166 -2.60 4.86 -17.05
CA SER A 166 -1.65 5.43 -18.01
C SER A 166 -2.28 6.57 -18.80
N PHE A 167 -1.50 7.57 -19.20
CA PHE A 167 -1.97 8.64 -20.07
C PHE A 167 -1.85 8.24 -21.54
N SER A 168 -2.94 8.42 -22.31
CA SER A 168 -2.98 8.21 -23.76
C SER A 168 -3.18 9.56 -24.47
N PRO A 169 -2.12 10.13 -25.08
CA PRO A 169 -2.22 11.41 -25.79
C PRO A 169 -3.18 11.39 -27.00
N ASN A 170 -3.38 10.21 -27.61
CA ASN A 170 -4.22 10.04 -28.80
C ASN A 170 -5.63 9.51 -28.50
N GLY A 171 -5.93 9.19 -27.22
CA GLY A 171 -7.21 8.61 -26.81
C GLY A 171 -7.53 7.24 -27.41
N GLN A 172 -6.55 6.57 -28.02
CA GLN A 172 -6.69 5.22 -28.59
C GLN A 172 -6.14 4.14 -27.65
N GLY A 173 -6.01 4.47 -26.36
CA GLY A 173 -5.21 3.71 -25.43
C GLY A 173 -3.72 3.93 -25.67
N THR A 174 -2.90 3.16 -24.97
CA THR A 174 -1.48 3.13 -25.28
C THR A 174 -1.34 2.29 -26.55
N ASP A 175 -1.14 2.90 -27.71
CA ASP A 175 -0.82 2.17 -28.94
C ASP A 175 0.66 1.76 -28.89
N VAL A 176 0.90 0.65 -28.20
CA VAL A 176 2.23 0.16 -27.84
C VAL A 176 2.85 -0.74 -28.91
N HIS A 177 2.06 -1.22 -29.88
CA HIS A 177 2.46 -2.36 -30.72
C HIS A 177 2.86 -1.98 -32.15
N GLY A 178 2.97 -0.69 -32.48
CA GLY A 178 3.74 -0.25 -33.65
C GLY A 178 5.22 -0.61 -33.50
N ALA A 179 5.96 -0.77 -34.60
CA ALA A 179 7.38 -1.14 -34.60
C ALA A 179 8.34 -0.14 -33.88
N GLY A 180 7.79 0.92 -33.27
CA GLY A 180 8.48 1.86 -32.37
C GLY A 180 7.63 2.31 -31.17
N GLY A 181 6.64 1.52 -30.73
CA GLY A 181 5.76 1.84 -29.60
C GLY A 181 6.36 1.49 -28.22
N VAL A 182 6.10 2.34 -27.22
CA VAL A 182 6.55 2.17 -25.82
C VAL A 182 5.55 1.30 -25.06
N GLN A 183 6.03 0.19 -24.46
CA GLN A 183 5.41 -0.76 -23.50
C GLN A 183 4.74 -0.10 -22.29
N ALA A 184 3.73 0.72 -22.53
CA ALA A 184 3.14 1.60 -21.52
C ALA A 184 2.41 0.86 -20.38
N LEU A 185 1.97 -0.37 -20.59
CA LEU A 185 1.37 -1.23 -19.56
C LEU A 185 2.08 -2.59 -19.42
N TYR A 186 3.31 -2.69 -19.92
CA TYR A 186 4.29 -3.65 -19.41
C TYR A 186 5.29 -2.88 -18.52
N PRO A 187 4.83 -2.00 -17.59
CA PRO A 187 5.63 -0.86 -17.18
C PRO A 187 6.89 -1.26 -16.39
N LEU A 188 6.97 -2.53 -15.98
CA LEU A 188 7.98 -3.06 -15.09
C LEU A 188 8.46 -4.49 -15.47
N HIS A 189 8.02 -5.01 -16.62
CA HIS A 189 8.56 -6.22 -17.24
C HIS A 189 9.21 -5.82 -18.58
N TYR A 190 10.49 -6.12 -18.80
CA TYR A 190 11.29 -5.41 -19.81
C TYR A 190 11.96 -6.35 -20.83
N PRO A 191 11.69 -6.33 -22.14
CA PRO A 191 12.63 -6.92 -23.09
C PRO A 191 13.93 -6.09 -23.17
N THR A 192 15.07 -6.80 -23.20
CA THR A 192 16.40 -6.23 -23.52
C THR A 192 16.50 -5.88 -25.02
N PRO A 193 17.38 -4.94 -25.43
CA PRO A 193 18.48 -4.34 -24.68
C PRO A 193 18.30 -2.82 -24.54
N GLY A 194 17.58 -2.36 -23.52
CA GLY A 194 17.47 -0.93 -23.27
C GLY A 194 16.36 -0.61 -22.28
N TYR A 195 16.70 -0.55 -21.00
CA TYR A 195 15.90 0.15 -20.01
C TYR A 195 15.66 1.59 -20.48
N PRO A 196 14.50 2.19 -20.21
CA PRO A 196 14.50 3.46 -19.54
C PRO A 196 14.78 3.19 -18.05
N VAL A 197 15.85 3.77 -17.52
CA VAL A 197 16.22 3.78 -16.09
C VAL A 197 15.21 4.61 -15.26
N HIS A 198 14.07 4.97 -15.86
CA HIS A 198 13.18 6.04 -15.43
C HIS A 198 11.72 5.66 -15.69
N ILE A 199 10.85 5.99 -14.74
CA ILE A 199 9.41 6.01 -14.93
C ILE A 199 9.10 6.94 -16.10
N ASP A 200 8.34 6.43 -17.07
CA ASP A 200 7.99 7.18 -18.27
C ASP A 200 7.07 8.35 -17.90
N ASP A 201 7.57 9.57 -18.00
CA ASP A 201 6.84 10.79 -17.63
C ASP A 201 5.74 11.17 -18.64
N THR A 202 5.69 10.51 -19.79
CA THR A 202 4.68 10.72 -20.83
C THR A 202 3.48 9.81 -20.60
N TYR A 203 3.72 8.52 -20.39
CA TYR A 203 2.67 7.50 -20.29
C TYR A 203 2.33 7.13 -18.85
N GLN A 204 3.28 7.21 -17.90
CA GLN A 204 3.09 6.90 -16.48
C GLN A 204 3.08 8.19 -15.63
N LYS A 205 2.44 9.25 -16.12
CA LYS A 205 2.41 10.58 -15.50
C LYS A 205 2.10 10.57 -14.00
N THR A 206 1.14 9.75 -13.56
CA THR A 206 0.79 9.60 -12.14
C THR A 206 2.00 9.16 -11.31
N LEU A 207 2.66 8.08 -11.70
CA LEU A 207 3.85 7.56 -11.01
C LEU A 207 5.04 8.50 -11.13
N ALA A 208 5.27 9.09 -12.29
CA ALA A 208 6.38 10.02 -12.49
C ALA A 208 6.25 11.26 -11.59
N ASN A 209 5.05 11.83 -11.51
CA ASN A 209 4.77 12.97 -10.63
C ASN A 209 4.88 12.59 -9.14
N MET A 210 4.32 11.44 -8.74
CA MET A 210 4.44 10.95 -7.37
C MET A 210 5.89 10.67 -6.97
N ARG A 211 6.69 10.06 -7.86
CA ARG A 211 8.12 9.82 -7.62
C ARG A 211 8.87 11.14 -7.43
N GLY A 212 8.63 12.11 -8.31
CA GLY A 212 9.24 13.45 -8.20
C GLY A 212 8.90 14.12 -6.87
N TRP A 213 7.65 14.01 -6.42
CA TRP A 213 7.20 14.50 -5.11
C TRP A 213 7.86 13.75 -3.94
N ALA A 214 7.96 12.42 -4.03
CA ALA A 214 8.53 11.57 -2.98
C ALA A 214 10.04 11.74 -2.78
N MET A 215 10.76 12.12 -3.83
CA MET A 215 12.22 12.30 -3.79
C MET A 215 12.65 13.72 -3.37
N LEU A 216 11.72 14.61 -3.03
CA LEU A 216 12.06 15.92 -2.50
C LEU A 216 12.74 15.80 -1.15
N ALA A 217 14.00 16.26 -1.06
CA ALA A 217 14.74 16.26 0.19
C ALA A 217 14.24 17.30 1.20
N SER A 218 13.61 18.38 0.74
CA SER A 218 13.11 19.47 1.58
C SER A 218 11.67 19.27 2.05
N ASP A 219 11.28 20.05 3.06
CA ASP A 219 9.90 20.15 3.53
C ASP A 219 8.97 20.89 2.55
N ASP A 220 9.51 21.45 1.46
CA ASP A 220 8.73 22.06 0.37
C ASP A 220 7.62 21.10 -0.08
N PRO A 221 6.35 21.54 -0.15
CA PRO A 221 5.24 20.71 -0.58
C PRO A 221 5.48 20.06 -1.95
N GLY A 222 6.21 20.71 -2.86
CA GLY A 222 6.40 20.26 -4.24
C GLY A 222 5.11 20.35 -5.05
N VAL A 223 5.06 19.62 -6.16
CA VAL A 223 3.89 19.53 -7.05
C VAL A 223 3.34 18.11 -7.01
N LEU A 224 2.14 17.94 -6.46
CA LEU A 224 1.39 16.71 -6.49
C LEU A 224 -0.05 17.01 -6.91
N CYS A 225 -0.46 16.43 -8.03
CA CYS A 225 -1.74 16.75 -8.64
C CYS A 225 -2.65 15.54 -8.67
N VAL A 226 -3.96 15.79 -8.74
CA VAL A 226 -4.97 14.76 -8.98
C VAL A 226 -4.53 13.93 -10.19
N VAL A 227 -4.30 12.63 -9.98
CA VAL A 227 -3.76 11.67 -10.95
C VAL A 227 -2.55 12.15 -11.78
N GLY A 228 -1.67 12.96 -11.19
CA GLY A 228 -0.47 13.47 -11.85
C GLY A 228 -0.74 14.47 -12.99
N LEU A 229 -1.95 15.01 -13.12
CA LEU A 229 -2.33 15.97 -14.16
C LEU A 229 -1.69 17.35 -13.90
N THR A 230 -0.51 17.53 -14.47
CA THR A 230 0.26 18.78 -14.45
C THR A 230 0.10 19.56 -15.75
N GLY A 231 0.25 20.89 -15.67
CA GLY A 231 0.32 21.74 -16.86
C GLY A 231 1.60 21.50 -17.67
N PRO A 232 1.77 22.15 -18.83
CA PRO A 232 2.84 21.85 -19.78
C PRO A 232 4.28 21.93 -19.22
N SER A 233 4.51 22.73 -18.18
CA SER A 233 5.82 22.83 -17.54
C SER A 233 6.09 21.77 -16.47
N GLY A 234 5.09 20.97 -16.07
CA GLY A 234 5.18 20.04 -14.94
C GLY A 234 5.22 20.71 -13.56
N GLN A 235 5.22 22.05 -13.50
CA GLN A 235 5.44 22.82 -12.26
C GLN A 235 4.17 23.26 -11.54
N HIS A 236 2.99 22.98 -12.11
CA HIS A 236 1.70 23.33 -11.52
C HIS A 236 0.65 22.30 -11.90
N CYS A 237 -0.38 22.16 -11.07
CA CYS A 237 -1.51 21.32 -11.39
C CYS A 237 -2.41 21.95 -12.45
N MET A 238 -3.04 21.11 -13.27
CA MET A 238 -4.10 21.57 -14.15
C MET A 238 -5.35 21.93 -13.33
N HIS A 239 -6.08 22.94 -13.79
CA HIS A 239 -7.27 23.45 -13.14
C HIS A 239 -8.39 23.63 -14.15
N GLY A 240 -9.65 23.58 -13.68
CA GLY A 240 -10.83 23.89 -14.48
C GLY A 240 -11.32 22.75 -15.39
N ALA A 241 -10.56 21.66 -15.48
CA ALA A 241 -11.00 20.41 -16.09
C ALA A 241 -11.57 19.46 -15.01
N THR A 242 -12.44 18.54 -15.42
CA THR A 242 -12.91 17.44 -14.58
C THR A 242 -12.31 16.13 -15.07
N LEU A 243 -11.92 15.28 -14.13
CA LEU A 243 -11.60 13.88 -14.38
C LEU A 243 -12.86 13.05 -14.12
N SER A 244 -13.35 12.36 -15.15
CA SER A 244 -14.57 11.56 -15.05
C SER A 244 -14.39 10.16 -15.61
N GLY A 245 -15.00 9.17 -14.97
CA GLY A 245 -15.11 7.82 -15.51
C GLY A 245 -15.67 6.82 -14.51
N ILE A 246 -15.75 5.57 -14.92
CA ILE A 246 -16.33 4.50 -14.12
C ILE A 246 -15.31 3.38 -13.99
N ILE A 247 -14.89 3.09 -12.76
CA ILE A 247 -14.11 1.88 -12.45
C ILE A 247 -15.11 0.72 -12.41
N PRO A 248 -15.06 -0.23 -13.36
CA PRO A 248 -16.03 -1.29 -13.42
C PRO A 248 -15.81 -2.28 -12.26
N MET A 249 -16.92 -2.81 -11.74
CA MET A 249 -16.91 -4.00 -10.88
C MET A 249 -17.36 -5.22 -11.69
N LEU A 250 -16.42 -6.14 -11.97
CA LEU A 250 -16.76 -7.43 -12.57
C LEU A 250 -17.25 -8.39 -11.49
N LEU A 251 -18.56 -8.65 -11.49
CA LEU A 251 -19.17 -9.63 -10.62
C LEU A 251 -19.17 -11.02 -11.30
N PRO A 252 -18.86 -12.10 -10.56
CA PRO A 252 -19.22 -13.44 -10.99
C PRO A 252 -20.73 -13.55 -11.14
N GLN A 253 -21.21 -14.31 -12.13
CA GLN A 253 -22.63 -14.67 -12.17
C GLN A 253 -22.94 -15.45 -10.87
N ASN A 254 -24.00 -15.05 -10.14
CA ASN A 254 -24.48 -15.62 -8.86
C ASN A 254 -23.99 -14.99 -7.54
N VAL A 255 -23.66 -13.70 -7.50
CA VAL A 255 -23.48 -13.00 -6.21
C VAL A 255 -24.83 -12.88 -5.48
N PRO A 256 -24.93 -13.21 -4.18
CA PRO A 256 -26.16 -13.07 -3.39
C PRO A 256 -26.74 -11.64 -3.44
N ALA A 257 -28.06 -11.52 -3.53
CA ALA A 257 -28.74 -10.23 -3.71
C ALA A 257 -28.49 -9.20 -2.60
N ASN A 258 -28.11 -9.65 -1.39
CA ASN A 258 -27.74 -8.78 -0.27
C ASN A 258 -26.32 -8.19 -0.39
N ALA A 259 -25.47 -8.69 -1.29
CA ALA A 259 -24.20 -8.05 -1.62
C ALA A 259 -24.39 -6.93 -2.66
N ASN A 260 -25.52 -6.88 -3.38
CA ASN A 260 -25.73 -5.97 -4.52
C ASN A 260 -25.69 -4.46 -4.20
N MET A 261 -25.85 -4.03 -2.93
CA MET A 261 -25.76 -2.60 -2.59
C MET A 261 -24.34 -2.09 -2.35
N ALA A 262 -23.37 -2.99 -2.12
CA ALA A 262 -21.95 -2.64 -1.97
C ALA A 262 -21.19 -2.70 -3.31
N ASN A 263 -21.87 -3.13 -4.39
CA ASN A 263 -21.27 -3.55 -5.66
C ASN A 263 -21.48 -2.55 -6.83
N ALA A 264 -21.71 -1.28 -6.54
CA ALA A 264 -21.87 -0.28 -7.59
C ALA A 264 -20.51 0.01 -8.26
N PRO A 265 -20.46 0.15 -9.61
CA PRO A 265 -19.29 0.71 -10.27
C PRO A 265 -18.86 2.00 -9.58
N VAL A 266 -17.56 2.19 -9.36
CA VAL A 266 -17.06 3.40 -8.71
C VAL A 266 -17.07 4.51 -9.76
N GLN A 267 -18.00 5.45 -9.60
CA GLN A 267 -18.01 6.65 -10.42
C GLN A 267 -16.99 7.64 -9.84
N ILE A 268 -16.00 7.98 -10.67
CA ILE A 268 -15.09 9.09 -10.40
C ILE A 268 -15.61 10.29 -11.17
N ASP A 269 -15.82 11.39 -10.46
CA ASP A 269 -16.15 12.67 -11.05
C ASP A 269 -15.59 13.78 -10.15
N ILE A 270 -14.33 14.13 -10.40
CA ILE A 270 -13.55 15.00 -9.50
C ILE A 270 -12.86 16.11 -10.28
N PRO A 271 -12.77 17.33 -9.72
CA PRO A 271 -12.05 18.42 -10.36
C PRO A 271 -10.54 18.11 -10.41
N THR A 272 -9.90 18.48 -11.51
CA THR A 272 -8.43 18.54 -11.57
C THR A 272 -7.91 19.64 -10.65
N GLY A 273 -6.70 19.44 -10.12
CA GLY A 273 -6.06 20.39 -9.22
C GLY A 273 -5.02 19.75 -8.31
N PRO A 274 -4.66 20.45 -7.21
CA PRO A 274 -3.83 19.90 -6.15
C PRO A 274 -4.40 18.59 -5.62
N LYS A 275 -3.53 17.61 -5.35
CA LYS A 275 -3.92 16.35 -4.70
C LYS A 275 -4.61 16.65 -3.38
N VAL A 276 -5.75 16.00 -3.17
CA VAL A 276 -6.49 16.11 -1.91
C VAL A 276 -5.77 15.29 -0.85
N LEU A 277 -5.48 15.89 0.30
CA LEU A 277 -4.99 15.19 1.48
C LEU A 277 -6.16 14.62 2.26
N ASN A 278 -7.18 15.43 2.52
CA ASN A 278 -8.32 15.02 3.34
C ASN A 278 -9.61 15.76 2.94
N ILE A 279 -10.73 15.05 2.96
CA ILE A 279 -12.08 15.63 2.89
C ILE A 279 -12.84 15.26 4.17
N THR A 280 -13.34 16.27 4.88
CA THR A 280 -14.16 16.10 6.07
C THR A 280 -15.63 15.80 5.72
N SER A 281 -16.43 15.38 6.69
CA SER A 281 -17.87 15.09 6.49
C SER A 281 -18.70 16.30 6.04
N ASP A 282 -18.22 17.52 6.31
CA ASP A 282 -18.78 18.79 5.87
C ASP A 282 -18.16 19.30 4.55
N ASN A 283 -17.47 18.43 3.81
CA ASN A 283 -16.83 18.70 2.51
C ASN A 283 -15.74 19.79 2.57
N VAL A 284 -15.08 19.96 3.71
CA VAL A 284 -13.89 20.82 3.79
C VAL A 284 -12.71 20.04 3.22
N VAL A 285 -12.13 20.58 2.15
CA VAL A 285 -11.00 19.99 1.44
C VAL A 285 -9.69 20.55 2.00
N THR A 286 -8.81 19.67 2.45
CA THR A 286 -7.41 19.96 2.75
C THR A 286 -6.54 19.39 1.64
N SER A 287 -5.61 20.18 1.11
CA SER A 287 -4.69 19.75 0.05
C SER A 287 -3.39 19.16 0.60
N TYR A 288 -2.66 18.40 -0.22
CA TYR A 288 -1.36 17.80 0.12
C TYR A 288 -0.31 18.82 0.61
N THR A 289 -0.47 20.10 0.29
CA THR A 289 0.45 21.16 0.74
C THR A 289 0.49 21.29 2.26
N GLU A 290 -0.56 20.86 2.96
CA GLU A 290 -0.65 20.90 4.42
C GLU A 290 -0.06 19.64 5.08
N LEU A 291 0.49 18.69 4.32
CA LEU A 291 0.97 17.41 4.85
C LEU A 291 1.99 17.60 5.98
N LYS A 292 2.93 18.54 5.85
CA LYS A 292 3.92 18.81 6.92
C LYS A 292 3.26 19.25 8.22
N SER A 293 2.38 20.26 8.16
CA SER A 293 1.62 20.71 9.34
C SER A 293 0.71 19.62 9.90
N TRP A 294 0.18 18.75 9.03
CA TRP A 294 -0.67 17.63 9.42
C TRP A 294 0.10 16.57 10.21
N LEU A 295 1.34 16.29 9.82
CA LEU A 295 2.24 15.35 10.50
C LEU A 295 2.80 15.92 11.81
N ASP A 296 2.98 17.24 11.88
CA ASP A 296 3.43 17.93 13.10
C ASP A 296 2.31 18.04 14.17
N ASP A 297 1.05 17.93 13.76
CA ASP A 297 -0.12 18.01 14.64
C ASP A 297 -0.30 16.71 15.44
N LYS A 298 0.17 16.75 16.70
CA LYS A 298 0.06 15.64 17.67
C LYS A 298 -1.38 15.24 18.02
N SER A 299 -2.38 16.04 17.65
CA SER A 299 -3.78 15.66 17.79
C SER A 299 -4.25 14.68 16.70
N ARG A 300 -3.51 14.60 15.59
CA ARG A 300 -3.83 13.79 14.39
C ARG A 300 -3.00 12.53 14.28
N THR A 301 -1.77 12.56 14.77
CA THR A 301 -0.87 11.41 14.81
C THR A 301 -0.12 11.34 16.12
N THR A 302 0.21 10.13 16.53
CA THR A 302 1.12 9.83 17.65
C THR A 302 2.52 9.49 17.16
N GLY A 303 2.72 9.46 15.84
CA GLY A 303 3.95 8.98 15.22
C GLY A 303 5.13 9.91 15.45
N THR A 304 6.26 9.32 15.84
CA THR A 304 7.53 10.04 16.01
C THR A 304 8.70 9.19 15.56
N LEU A 305 9.82 9.82 15.18
CA LEU A 305 11.10 9.13 15.02
C LEU A 305 11.70 8.79 16.38
N TRP A 306 11.29 7.66 16.96
CA TRP A 306 11.62 7.30 18.34
C TRP A 306 13.07 6.91 18.58
N LYS A 307 13.87 6.70 17.52
CA LYS A 307 15.33 6.49 17.63
C LYS A 307 16.14 7.76 17.38
N ALA A 308 15.49 8.87 17.05
CA ALA A 308 16.17 10.16 16.99
C ALA A 308 16.66 10.55 18.40
N PRO A 309 17.79 11.28 18.53
CA PRO A 309 18.30 11.75 19.83
C PRO A 309 17.25 12.54 20.63
N THR A 310 16.34 13.20 19.93
CA THR A 310 15.12 13.80 20.48
C THR A 310 13.95 13.35 19.60
N PRO A 311 12.94 12.65 20.15
CA PRO A 311 11.78 12.22 19.38
C PRO A 311 11.10 13.42 18.69
N THR A 312 11.02 13.35 17.37
CA THR A 312 10.42 14.37 16.50
C THR A 312 9.23 13.78 15.75
N PRO A 313 8.25 14.60 15.31
CA PRO A 313 7.21 14.14 14.39
C PRO A 313 7.81 13.46 13.16
N VAL A 314 7.06 12.56 12.53
CA VAL A 314 7.53 11.89 11.31
C VAL A 314 7.77 12.93 10.21
N PRO A 315 8.99 13.02 9.65
CA PRO A 315 9.31 13.91 8.53
C PRO A 315 8.41 13.65 7.32
N VAL A 316 8.08 14.73 6.61
CA VAL A 316 7.20 14.66 5.43
C VAL A 316 7.76 13.77 4.34
N GLN A 317 9.09 13.77 4.16
CA GLN A 317 9.82 12.95 3.19
C GLN A 317 9.57 11.46 3.40
N ILE A 318 9.52 11.01 4.67
CA ILE A 318 9.27 9.61 5.02
C ILE A 318 7.82 9.21 4.69
N ALA A 319 6.86 10.10 4.97
CA ALA A 319 5.47 9.85 4.60
C ALA A 319 5.30 9.79 3.07
N ARG A 320 5.97 10.69 2.33
CA ARG A 320 5.90 10.73 0.87
C ARG A 320 6.44 9.48 0.19
N ILE A 321 7.63 9.02 0.59
CA ILE A 321 8.23 7.80 0.03
C ILE A 321 7.39 6.57 0.38
N GLY A 322 6.81 6.50 1.58
CA GLY A 322 5.86 5.44 1.94
C GLY A 322 4.68 5.39 0.98
N ILE A 323 3.93 6.50 0.85
CA ILE A 323 2.76 6.59 -0.04
C ILE A 323 3.14 6.24 -1.49
N TYR A 324 4.24 6.79 -2.00
CA TYR A 324 4.69 6.50 -3.36
C TYR A 324 5.06 5.02 -3.56
N LEU A 325 5.73 4.39 -2.59
CA LEU A 325 6.06 2.97 -2.67
C LEU A 325 4.81 2.11 -2.73
N HIS A 326 3.72 2.46 -2.02
CA HIS A 326 2.43 1.78 -2.14
C HIS A 326 1.95 1.79 -3.59
N VAL A 327 1.80 2.99 -4.16
CA VAL A 327 1.27 3.16 -5.53
C VAL A 327 2.15 2.45 -6.55
N LEU A 328 3.48 2.50 -6.38
CA LEU A 328 4.42 1.77 -7.23
C LEU A 328 4.24 0.25 -7.10
N GLN A 329 4.13 -0.27 -5.89
CA GLN A 329 3.97 -1.70 -5.63
C GLN A 329 2.63 -2.19 -6.18
N ASP A 330 1.52 -1.51 -5.90
CA ASP A 330 0.21 -1.80 -6.46
C ASP A 330 0.22 -1.79 -8.00
N THR A 331 0.93 -0.81 -8.59
CA THR A 331 1.12 -0.77 -10.04
C THR A 331 1.89 -2.01 -10.51
N SER A 332 2.95 -2.38 -9.80
CA SER A 332 3.82 -3.50 -10.14
C SER A 332 3.14 -4.86 -9.99
N SER A 333 2.49 -5.10 -8.85
CA SER A 333 2.04 -6.42 -8.39
C SER A 333 0.63 -6.74 -8.84
N HIS A 334 -0.22 -5.77 -9.17
CA HIS A 334 -1.60 -6.12 -9.56
C HIS A 334 -2.31 -5.12 -10.47
N SER A 335 -1.73 -3.97 -10.82
CA SER A 335 -2.26 -3.19 -11.96
C SER A 335 -2.03 -3.90 -13.30
N THR A 336 -1.17 -4.92 -13.33
CA THR A 336 -1.02 -5.84 -14.45
C THR A 336 -2.36 -6.49 -14.86
N TYR A 337 -3.26 -6.74 -13.91
CA TYR A 337 -4.62 -7.21 -14.24
C TYR A 337 -5.44 -6.20 -15.04
N CYS A 338 -5.03 -4.95 -14.97
CA CYS A 338 -5.68 -3.79 -15.53
C CYS A 338 -5.14 -3.34 -16.90
N GLY A 339 -4.17 -4.08 -17.46
CA GLY A 339 -3.55 -3.72 -18.75
C GLY A 339 -2.63 -4.76 -19.41
N ASP A 340 -2.43 -5.96 -18.85
CA ASP A 340 -1.39 -6.91 -19.34
C ASP A 340 -1.78 -7.83 -20.48
N ASP A 341 -3.05 -7.91 -20.86
CA ASP A 341 -3.38 -8.50 -22.14
C ASP A 341 -3.11 -7.43 -23.19
N ALA A 342 -1.83 -7.35 -23.60
CA ALA A 342 -1.47 -6.82 -24.89
C ALA A 342 -2.51 -7.30 -25.91
N PRO A 343 -3.09 -6.44 -26.75
CA PRO A 343 -3.82 -6.92 -27.91
C PRO A 343 -2.82 -7.68 -28.79
N THR A 344 -2.71 -8.98 -28.57
CA THR A 344 -2.06 -9.91 -29.49
C THR A 344 -3.16 -10.65 -30.23
N PRO A 345 -3.41 -10.35 -31.53
CA PRO A 345 -2.74 -9.40 -32.44
C PRO A 345 -3.28 -7.95 -32.33
N PRO A 346 -2.68 -6.95 -33.01
CA PRO A 346 -3.27 -5.62 -33.20
C PRO A 346 -4.74 -5.77 -33.64
N GLY A 347 -5.66 -5.26 -32.83
CA GLY A 347 -7.10 -5.53 -32.95
C GLY A 347 -7.70 -6.44 -31.86
N GLY A 348 -6.96 -6.72 -30.77
CA GLY A 348 -7.54 -7.31 -29.56
C GLY A 348 -8.73 -6.49 -29.03
N GLY A 349 -9.74 -7.18 -28.48
CA GLY A 349 -11.04 -6.58 -28.13
C GLY A 349 -11.08 -5.73 -26.86
N ASP A 350 -9.96 -5.60 -26.13
CA ASP A 350 -9.88 -4.83 -24.88
C ASP A 350 -8.76 -3.77 -24.98
N PRO A 351 -9.08 -2.46 -24.99
CA PRO A 351 -8.11 -1.39 -25.21
C PRO A 351 -7.26 -1.06 -23.96
N GLY A 352 -7.40 -1.81 -22.86
CA GLY A 352 -6.71 -1.58 -21.60
C GLY A 352 -7.24 -0.37 -20.83
N THR A 353 -6.58 -0.03 -19.72
CA THR A 353 -6.98 1.09 -18.85
C THR A 353 -6.09 2.32 -19.08
N TYR A 354 -6.72 3.44 -19.43
CA TYR A 354 -6.02 4.68 -19.73
C TYR A 354 -6.88 5.91 -19.48
N MET A 355 -6.20 7.03 -19.31
CA MET A 355 -6.77 8.37 -19.23
C MET A 355 -6.45 9.14 -20.51
N TYR A 356 -7.41 9.89 -21.03
CA TYR A 356 -7.21 10.74 -22.22
C TYR A 356 -7.99 12.04 -22.12
N GLU A 357 -7.51 13.06 -22.84
CA GLU A 357 -8.17 14.35 -22.91
C GLU A 357 -9.33 14.32 -23.92
N SER A 358 -10.49 14.88 -23.55
CA SER A 358 -11.66 15.04 -24.40
C SER A 358 -12.40 16.33 -24.07
N LYS A 359 -12.43 17.27 -25.03
CA LYS A 359 -13.15 18.55 -24.93
C LYS A 359 -12.80 19.37 -23.68
N GLY A 360 -11.51 19.39 -23.31
CA GLY A 360 -11.02 20.12 -22.13
C GLY A 360 -11.29 19.44 -20.79
N ASN A 361 -11.79 18.20 -20.80
CA ASN A 361 -11.91 17.32 -19.63
C ASN A 361 -11.02 16.08 -19.82
N TYR A 362 -10.86 15.30 -18.76
CA TYR A 362 -10.15 14.03 -18.79
C TYR A 362 -11.12 12.89 -18.56
N LEU A 363 -11.06 11.89 -19.43
CA LEU A 363 -11.91 10.71 -19.35
C LEU A 363 -11.06 9.51 -18.99
N LEU A 364 -11.55 8.72 -18.03
CA LEU A 364 -11.00 7.41 -17.71
C LEU A 364 -11.70 6.36 -18.57
N SER A 365 -10.90 5.56 -19.27
CA SER A 365 -11.33 4.35 -19.93
C SER A 365 -10.76 3.17 -19.16
N PHE A 366 -11.63 2.25 -18.75
CA PHE A 366 -11.23 1.01 -18.10
C PHE A 366 -11.51 -0.17 -19.03
N GLY A 367 -10.50 -1.02 -19.17
CA GLY A 367 -10.64 -2.28 -19.91
C GLY A 367 -11.62 -3.23 -19.24
N THR A 368 -12.19 -4.16 -20.00
CA THR A 368 -13.10 -5.19 -19.46
C THR A 368 -12.41 -6.17 -18.51
N SER A 369 -11.08 -6.26 -18.57
CA SER A 369 -10.23 -7.01 -17.64
C SER A 369 -9.76 -6.18 -16.45
N CYS A 370 -9.87 -4.84 -16.49
CA CYS A 370 -9.48 -3.96 -15.39
C CYS A 370 -10.64 -3.58 -14.50
N ALA A 371 -10.93 -4.44 -13.53
CA ALA A 371 -11.97 -4.19 -12.54
C ALA A 371 -11.47 -4.43 -11.12
N THR A 372 -12.27 -4.00 -10.14
CA THR A 372 -12.00 -4.24 -8.71
C THR A 372 -11.77 -5.72 -8.38
N SER A 373 -12.44 -6.65 -9.08
CA SER A 373 -12.33 -8.09 -8.81
C SER A 373 -10.96 -8.71 -9.20
N PRO A 374 -10.38 -8.39 -10.38
CA PRO A 374 -9.00 -8.75 -10.71
C PRO A 374 -7.93 -8.14 -9.78
N HIS A 375 -8.05 -6.86 -9.42
CA HIS A 375 -7.15 -6.23 -8.42
C HIS A 375 -7.26 -6.92 -7.06
N LEU A 376 -8.48 -7.19 -6.60
CA LEU A 376 -8.76 -8.00 -5.41
C LEU A 376 -8.12 -9.40 -5.49
N ALA A 377 -8.16 -10.04 -6.66
CA ALA A 377 -7.51 -11.33 -6.88
C ALA A 377 -5.98 -11.23 -6.75
N GLY A 378 -5.39 -10.08 -7.07
CA GLY A 378 -3.97 -9.77 -6.83
C GLY A 378 -3.62 -9.82 -5.35
N HIS A 379 -4.32 -9.02 -4.53
CA HIS A 379 -4.15 -9.06 -3.07
C HIS A 379 -4.34 -10.47 -2.48
N ILE A 380 -5.29 -11.25 -2.99
CA ILE A 380 -5.45 -12.64 -2.52
C ILE A 380 -4.21 -13.49 -2.80
N GLN A 381 -3.50 -13.28 -3.91
CA GLN A 381 -2.28 -14.01 -4.21
C GLN A 381 -1.11 -13.57 -3.32
N GLU A 382 -1.08 -12.31 -2.92
CA GLU A 382 -0.13 -11.75 -1.95
C GLU A 382 -0.40 -12.30 -0.52
N THR A 383 -1.65 -12.71 -0.21
CA THR A 383 -2.01 -13.41 1.04
C THR A 383 -1.44 -14.84 1.16
N GLY A 384 -0.57 -15.26 0.24
CA GLY A 384 0.24 -16.47 0.34
C GLY A 384 -0.10 -17.52 -0.72
N THR A 385 0.94 -18.10 -1.29
CA THR A 385 0.87 -19.06 -2.40
C THR A 385 1.04 -20.52 -1.95
N GLY A 386 1.28 -20.75 -0.66
CA GLY A 386 1.73 -22.05 -0.14
C GLY A 386 3.03 -22.48 -0.81
N ASP A 387 3.16 -23.75 -1.18
CA ASP A 387 4.38 -24.28 -1.82
C ASP A 387 4.66 -23.71 -3.23
N SER A 388 3.79 -22.86 -3.76
CA SER A 388 4.00 -22.22 -5.06
C SER A 388 4.86 -20.96 -4.93
N PRO A 389 5.71 -20.64 -5.92
CA PRO A 389 6.36 -19.35 -6.01
C PRO A 389 5.36 -18.20 -5.99
N LEU A 390 5.81 -17.00 -5.55
CA LEU A 390 5.00 -15.81 -5.73
C LEU A 390 4.76 -15.58 -7.22
N PRO A 391 3.64 -14.94 -7.59
CA PRO A 391 3.51 -14.32 -8.89
C PRO A 391 4.74 -13.48 -9.23
N LEU A 392 5.18 -13.59 -10.48
CA LEU A 392 6.34 -12.88 -11.00
C LEU A 392 6.28 -11.35 -10.77
N ARG A 393 5.09 -10.77 -10.89
CA ARG A 393 4.79 -9.36 -10.63
C ARG A 393 5.07 -8.90 -9.19
N ASP A 394 4.97 -9.80 -8.20
CA ASP A 394 5.32 -9.48 -6.82
C ASP A 394 6.84 -9.40 -6.67
N TYR A 395 7.60 -10.26 -7.36
CA TYR A 395 9.07 -10.12 -7.44
C TYR A 395 9.46 -8.78 -8.06
N VAL A 396 8.73 -8.32 -9.07
CA VAL A 396 8.95 -7.01 -9.69
C VAL A 396 8.65 -5.86 -8.73
N ALA A 397 7.52 -5.90 -8.03
CA ALA A 397 7.17 -4.90 -7.01
C ALA A 397 8.30 -4.74 -5.98
N LEU A 398 8.80 -5.87 -5.46
CA LEU A 398 9.87 -5.87 -4.47
C LEU A 398 11.22 -5.43 -5.05
N ASN A 399 11.52 -5.74 -6.30
CA ASN A 399 12.71 -5.24 -6.98
C ASN A 399 12.67 -3.72 -7.15
N ASN A 400 11.52 -3.16 -7.48
CA ASN A 400 11.32 -1.71 -7.58
C ASN A 400 11.46 -1.04 -6.22
N THR A 401 10.96 -1.67 -5.15
CA THR A 401 11.17 -1.20 -3.78
C THR A 401 12.66 -1.09 -3.42
N VAL A 402 13.49 -2.06 -3.84
CA VAL A 402 14.94 -1.98 -3.65
C VAL A 402 15.53 -0.76 -4.36
N ASP A 403 15.17 -0.53 -5.62
CA ASP A 403 15.72 0.59 -6.40
C ASP A 403 15.31 1.94 -5.83
N GLU A 404 14.02 2.13 -5.52
CA GLU A 404 13.53 3.41 -5.01
C GLU A 404 14.03 3.71 -3.60
N LEU A 405 14.25 2.69 -2.76
CA LEU A 405 14.89 2.88 -1.46
C LEU A 405 16.40 3.14 -1.57
N ILE A 406 17.08 2.65 -2.62
CA ILE A 406 18.46 3.05 -2.91
C ILE A 406 18.49 4.53 -3.33
N ALA A 407 17.60 4.94 -4.25
CA ALA A 407 17.51 6.31 -4.71
C ALA A 407 17.16 7.28 -3.56
N PHE A 408 16.13 6.98 -2.77
CA PHE A 408 15.76 7.78 -1.60
C PHE A 408 16.87 7.81 -0.55
N GLY A 409 17.57 6.68 -0.38
CA GLY A 409 18.67 6.53 0.57
C GLY A 409 19.79 7.52 0.26
N ASN A 410 20.22 7.52 -0.99
CA ASN A 410 21.32 8.36 -1.48
C ASN A 410 20.93 9.85 -1.55
N ASN A 411 19.72 10.16 -2.02
CA ASN A 411 19.32 11.54 -2.29
C ASN A 411 18.72 12.27 -1.09
N VAL A 412 18.17 11.54 -0.12
CA VAL A 412 17.43 12.13 1.02
C VAL A 412 17.94 11.58 2.34
N ALA A 413 17.89 10.26 2.56
CA ALA A 413 18.03 9.68 3.90
C ALA A 413 19.44 9.86 4.51
N LEU A 414 20.50 9.73 3.71
CA LEU A 414 21.88 9.93 4.16
C LEU A 414 22.09 11.33 4.76
N ALA A 415 21.65 12.37 4.05
CA ALA A 415 21.82 13.77 4.49
C ALA A 415 21.08 14.09 5.78
N HIS A 416 20.02 13.34 6.09
CA HIS A 416 19.20 13.52 7.29
C HIS A 416 19.62 12.63 8.47
N GLY A 417 20.68 11.82 8.32
CA GLY A 417 21.12 10.89 9.38
C GLY A 417 20.11 9.77 9.66
N TRP A 418 19.37 9.35 8.63
CA TRP A 418 18.36 8.29 8.71
C TRP A 418 18.91 6.90 8.35
N ILE A 419 20.16 6.84 7.92
CA ILE A 419 20.89 5.60 7.65
C ILE A 419 21.78 5.29 8.87
N ALA A 420 21.53 4.16 9.51
CA ALA A 420 22.26 3.67 10.67
C ALA A 420 23.53 2.90 10.28
N ASN A 421 23.51 2.19 9.15
CA ASN A 421 24.63 1.40 8.63
C ASN A 421 24.91 1.82 7.16
N PRO A 422 25.57 2.98 6.92
CA PRO A 422 25.79 3.53 5.58
C PRO A 422 26.61 2.62 4.66
N GLU A 423 27.43 1.74 5.22
CA GLU A 423 28.22 0.76 4.48
C GLU A 423 27.37 -0.28 3.72
N LEU A 424 26.07 -0.37 4.03
CA LEU A 424 25.11 -1.25 3.36
C LEU A 424 24.45 -0.62 2.13
N LEU A 425 24.39 0.71 2.06
CA LEU A 425 23.69 1.42 1.01
C LEU A 425 24.58 1.50 -0.25
N PRO A 426 24.24 0.82 -1.35
CA PRO A 426 24.97 1.01 -2.60
C PRO A 426 24.68 2.41 -3.16
N PRO A 427 25.62 3.00 -3.92
CA PRO A 427 25.34 4.24 -4.64
C PRO A 427 24.28 4.01 -5.71
N ASP A 428 23.49 5.05 -6.00
CA ASP A 428 22.43 5.04 -7.03
C ASP A 428 23.00 5.14 -8.45
N VAL A 429 23.83 4.16 -8.81
CA VAL A 429 24.43 4.00 -10.14
C VAL A 429 24.51 2.52 -10.49
N VAL A 430 24.25 2.19 -11.76
CA VAL A 430 24.26 0.80 -12.23
C VAL A 430 25.61 0.13 -11.95
N GLY A 431 25.57 -0.99 -11.22
CA GLY A 431 26.75 -1.76 -10.84
C GLY A 431 27.57 -1.17 -9.69
N GLY A 432 27.19 0.00 -9.17
CA GLY A 432 27.80 0.62 -8.00
C GLY A 432 27.65 -0.25 -6.75
N ARG A 433 28.76 -0.48 -6.05
CA ARG A 433 28.83 -1.36 -4.89
C ARG A 433 28.86 -0.55 -3.61
N SER A 434 28.17 -1.03 -2.57
CA SER A 434 28.32 -0.51 -1.21
C SER A 434 29.70 -0.86 -0.65
N GLU A 435 30.07 -0.27 0.49
CA GLU A 435 31.34 -0.58 1.15
C GLU A 435 31.43 -2.05 1.60
N GLN A 436 30.30 -2.68 1.94
CA GLN A 436 30.25 -4.13 2.22
C GLN A 436 30.28 -5.01 0.95
N GLY A 437 30.20 -4.41 -0.24
CA GLY A 437 30.42 -5.08 -1.52
C GLY A 437 29.19 -5.28 -2.42
N PRO A 438 27.96 -5.56 -1.93
CA PRO A 438 26.80 -5.73 -2.80
C PRO A 438 26.48 -4.47 -3.62
N ASN A 439 26.10 -4.66 -4.88
CA ASN A 439 25.37 -3.66 -5.66
C ASN A 439 23.85 -3.91 -5.62
N ALA A 440 23.06 -3.05 -6.26
CA ALA A 440 21.60 -3.20 -6.33
C ALA A 440 21.16 -4.58 -6.87
N ALA A 441 21.82 -5.11 -7.91
CA ALA A 441 21.49 -6.41 -8.48
C ALA A 441 21.83 -7.58 -7.55
N ASP A 442 22.96 -7.51 -6.84
CA ASP A 442 23.36 -8.49 -5.83
C ASP A 442 22.34 -8.54 -4.69
N LEU A 443 21.85 -7.37 -4.26
CA LEU A 443 20.81 -7.24 -3.23
C LEU A 443 19.48 -7.81 -3.71
N LYS A 444 19.01 -7.48 -4.91
CA LYS A 444 17.79 -8.07 -5.49
C LYS A 444 17.86 -9.59 -5.57
N ASN A 445 18.98 -10.13 -6.05
CA ASN A 445 19.20 -11.57 -6.13
C ASN A 445 19.15 -12.25 -4.75
N THR A 446 19.70 -11.59 -3.73
CA THR A 446 19.77 -12.12 -2.36
C THR A 446 18.45 -11.99 -1.62
N LEU A 447 17.84 -10.81 -1.65
CA LEU A 447 16.64 -10.48 -0.89
C LEU A 447 15.40 -11.02 -1.60
N ILE A 448 15.27 -10.79 -2.91
CA ILE A 448 14.03 -11.03 -3.66
C ILE A 448 14.09 -12.37 -4.38
N GLY A 449 15.20 -12.70 -5.04
CA GLY A 449 15.40 -14.00 -5.66
C GLY A 449 16.01 -13.93 -7.05
N THR A 450 16.21 -15.10 -7.65
CA THR A 450 16.89 -15.26 -8.94
C THR A 450 16.07 -16.12 -9.89
N ILE A 451 16.14 -15.81 -11.18
CA ILE A 451 15.52 -16.62 -12.23
C ILE A 451 16.37 -17.89 -12.40
N VAL A 452 15.75 -19.06 -12.20
CA VAL A 452 16.40 -20.38 -12.38
C VAL A 452 16.01 -21.08 -13.66
N LYS A 453 14.89 -20.68 -14.28
CA LYS A 453 14.44 -21.16 -15.58
C LYS A 453 13.62 -20.08 -16.27
N GLY A 454 13.61 -20.09 -17.59
CA GLY A 454 12.99 -19.07 -18.41
C GLY A 454 14.02 -18.06 -18.87
N THR A 455 13.61 -17.19 -19.79
CA THR A 455 14.36 -15.97 -20.07
C THR A 455 13.79 -14.90 -19.17
N ALA A 456 14.66 -14.00 -18.72
CA ALA A 456 14.21 -12.79 -18.05
C ALA A 456 13.02 -12.20 -18.83
N TYR A 457 11.97 -11.81 -18.12
CA TYR A 457 10.80 -11.12 -18.67
C TYR A 457 9.88 -11.99 -19.53
N SER A 458 9.79 -13.28 -19.24
CA SER A 458 8.86 -14.20 -19.89
C SER A 458 7.86 -14.77 -18.89
N ARG A 459 6.62 -15.04 -19.33
CA ARG A 459 5.62 -15.77 -18.51
C ARG A 459 6.09 -17.18 -18.08
N ALA A 460 7.22 -17.65 -18.59
CA ALA A 460 7.83 -18.95 -18.27
C ALA A 460 8.95 -18.87 -17.21
N GLU A 461 9.17 -17.70 -16.61
CA GLU A 461 10.16 -17.53 -15.54
C GLU A 461 9.80 -18.38 -14.32
N VAL A 462 10.83 -19.03 -13.77
CA VAL A 462 10.76 -19.73 -12.49
C VAL A 462 11.80 -19.09 -11.60
N TYR A 463 11.37 -18.65 -10.41
CA TYR A 463 12.23 -18.02 -9.43
C TYR A 463 12.68 -19.00 -8.36
N LYS A 464 13.94 -18.88 -7.97
CA LYS A 464 14.41 -19.27 -6.66
C LYS A 464 14.28 -18.08 -5.72
N SER A 465 13.44 -18.24 -4.71
CA SER A 465 13.17 -17.19 -3.73
C SER A 465 14.40 -16.78 -2.94
N GLY A 466 14.48 -15.47 -2.67
CA GLY A 466 15.46 -14.87 -1.80
C GLY A 466 15.01 -14.86 -0.34
N VAL A 467 15.75 -14.14 0.49
CA VAL A 467 15.55 -14.07 1.95
C VAL A 467 14.19 -13.48 2.32
N VAL A 468 13.68 -12.51 1.56
CA VAL A 468 12.40 -11.84 1.79
C VAL A 468 11.24 -12.63 1.19
N THR A 469 11.38 -13.16 -0.02
CA THR A 469 10.28 -13.85 -0.71
C THR A 469 10.06 -15.28 -0.24
N LEU A 470 11.07 -15.94 0.33
CA LEU A 470 10.91 -17.29 0.88
C LEU A 470 9.91 -17.34 2.05
N PRO A 471 9.96 -16.42 3.05
CA PRO A 471 8.90 -16.29 4.05
C PRO A 471 7.49 -16.13 3.48
N LEU A 472 7.33 -15.39 2.37
CA LEU A 472 6.01 -15.11 1.76
C LEU A 472 5.32 -16.37 1.19
N GLN A 473 6.08 -17.44 0.98
CA GLN A 473 5.56 -18.73 0.52
C GLN A 473 4.99 -19.60 1.64
N LYS A 474 5.05 -19.18 2.91
CA LYS A 474 4.41 -19.99 3.96
C LYS A 474 2.88 -19.96 3.76
N PRO A 475 2.19 -21.10 3.82
CA PRO A 475 0.75 -21.16 3.58
C PRO A 475 -0.06 -20.47 4.69
N ASN A 476 0.47 -20.44 5.91
CA ASN A 476 -0.17 -19.81 7.06
C ASN A 476 0.41 -18.41 7.29
N SER A 477 -0.44 -17.40 7.45
CA SER A 477 -0.06 -16.00 7.72
C SER A 477 0.80 -15.82 8.97
N HIS A 478 0.49 -16.51 10.07
CA HIS A 478 1.29 -16.44 11.29
C HIS A 478 2.67 -17.10 11.09
N GLU A 479 2.75 -18.20 10.33
CA GLU A 479 4.03 -18.79 9.93
C GLU A 479 4.81 -17.88 8.97
N ARG A 480 4.15 -17.16 8.05
CA ARG A 480 4.77 -16.15 7.17
C ARG A 480 5.42 -15.05 8.00
N LEU A 481 4.68 -14.46 8.94
CA LEU A 481 5.20 -13.43 9.83
C LEU A 481 6.38 -13.93 10.66
N THR A 482 6.23 -15.11 11.27
CA THR A 482 7.30 -15.74 12.07
C THR A 482 8.54 -16.01 11.22
N ALA A 483 8.36 -16.54 10.01
CA ALA A 483 9.45 -16.80 9.07
C ALA A 483 10.12 -15.49 8.63
N MET A 484 9.36 -14.42 8.41
CA MET A 484 9.89 -13.10 8.05
C MET A 484 10.71 -12.49 9.18
N ASN A 485 10.19 -12.50 10.42
CA ASN A 485 10.90 -12.02 11.60
C ASN A 485 12.19 -12.80 11.85
N LYS A 486 12.15 -14.13 11.67
CA LYS A 486 13.34 -14.98 11.76
C LYS A 486 14.34 -14.67 10.66
N ALA A 487 13.89 -14.56 9.41
CA ALA A 487 14.74 -14.22 8.27
C ALA A 487 15.44 -12.87 8.48
N LEU A 488 14.75 -11.88 9.07
CA LEU A 488 15.32 -10.58 9.37
C LEU A 488 16.46 -10.68 10.38
N ALA A 489 16.25 -11.41 11.47
CA ALA A 489 17.27 -11.62 12.50
C ALA A 489 18.49 -12.38 11.95
N ASP A 490 18.25 -13.47 11.22
CA ASP A 490 19.31 -14.29 10.63
C ASP A 490 20.11 -13.47 9.59
N TYR A 491 19.44 -12.71 8.74
CA TYR A 491 20.09 -11.86 7.73
C TYR A 491 20.88 -10.72 8.36
N GLY A 492 20.31 -10.02 9.34
CA GLY A 492 20.99 -8.96 10.08
C GLY A 492 22.28 -9.45 10.74
N GLU A 493 22.29 -10.65 11.30
CA GLU A 493 23.49 -11.26 11.88
C GLU A 493 24.54 -11.63 10.82
N VAL A 494 24.11 -12.12 9.65
CA VAL A 494 25.00 -12.40 8.52
C VAL A 494 25.68 -11.12 8.03
N VAL A 495 24.90 -10.05 7.88
CA VAL A 495 25.41 -8.73 7.44
C VAL A 495 26.35 -8.14 8.49
N ARG A 496 25.98 -8.16 9.78
CA ARG A 496 26.83 -7.69 10.88
C ARG A 496 28.20 -8.38 10.91
N LYS A 497 28.24 -9.70 10.68
CA LYS A 497 29.51 -10.47 10.64
C LYS A 497 30.39 -10.12 9.45
N ARG A 498 29.83 -9.57 8.38
CA ARG A 498 30.56 -9.12 7.19
C ARG A 498 31.02 -7.67 7.29
N ALA A 499 30.44 -6.89 8.20
CA ALA A 499 30.84 -5.51 8.43
C ALA A 499 32.33 -5.44 8.80
N ALA A 500 33.01 -4.40 8.30
CA ALA A 500 34.41 -4.15 8.67
C ALA A 500 34.56 -3.85 10.18
N HIS A 501 33.52 -3.27 10.78
CA HIS A 501 33.44 -2.91 12.20
C HIS A 501 32.16 -3.49 12.86
N PRO A 502 32.10 -4.82 13.13
CA PRO A 502 30.92 -5.47 13.69
C PRO A 502 30.48 -4.93 15.05
N GLU A 503 31.38 -4.24 15.77
CA GLU A 503 31.15 -3.62 17.08
C GLU A 503 30.41 -2.29 17.01
N THR A 504 30.47 -1.58 15.89
CA THR A 504 29.73 -0.32 15.68
C THR A 504 28.48 -0.51 14.83
N PHE A 505 28.29 -1.69 14.24
CA PHE A 505 27.10 -2.03 13.47
C PHE A 505 25.84 -1.94 14.32
N VAL A 506 24.85 -1.19 13.84
CA VAL A 506 23.55 -1.08 14.50
C VAL A 506 22.71 -2.30 14.11
N PRO A 507 22.35 -3.18 15.07
CA PRO A 507 21.59 -4.39 14.76
C PRO A 507 20.24 -4.10 14.12
N PHE A 508 19.79 -5.01 13.26
CA PHE A 508 18.44 -4.93 12.71
C PHE A 508 17.43 -5.20 13.84
N GLU A 509 16.46 -4.32 13.96
CA GLU A 509 15.38 -4.45 14.92
C GLU A 509 14.12 -4.96 14.22
N HIS A 510 13.28 -5.71 14.93
CA HIS A 510 11.98 -6.09 14.42
C HIS A 510 11.01 -4.91 14.43
N MET A 511 9.97 -4.97 13.60
CA MET A 511 8.86 -4.04 13.68
C MET A 511 8.28 -4.01 15.12
N PRO A 512 7.75 -2.86 15.58
CA PRO A 512 7.08 -2.78 16.86
C PRO A 512 5.99 -3.86 17.03
N GLY A 513 6.06 -4.61 18.12
CA GLY A 513 5.13 -5.73 18.38
C GLY A 513 5.57 -7.09 17.83
N ASN A 514 6.77 -7.20 17.25
CA ASN A 514 7.31 -8.45 16.71
C ASN A 514 8.59 -8.89 17.41
N SER A 515 8.92 -10.19 17.29
CA SER A 515 10.15 -10.83 17.73
C SER A 515 10.56 -11.94 16.77
N ALA A 516 11.84 -12.32 16.78
CA ALA A 516 12.32 -13.51 16.06
C ALA A 516 11.82 -14.82 16.71
N ASP A 517 11.55 -14.79 18.02
CA ASP A 517 10.93 -15.90 18.73
C ASP A 517 9.40 -15.72 18.69
N PRO A 518 8.65 -16.60 17.98
CA PRO A 518 7.19 -16.52 17.95
C PRO A 518 6.53 -16.74 19.32
N LEU A 519 7.26 -17.31 20.30
CA LEU A 519 6.77 -17.53 21.66
C LEU A 519 7.04 -16.35 22.59
N ASP A 520 7.77 -15.33 22.13
CA ASP A 520 8.01 -14.13 22.91
C ASP A 520 6.77 -13.24 22.93
N GLU A 521 5.91 -13.42 23.93
CA GLU A 521 4.73 -12.58 24.14
C GLU A 521 5.04 -11.26 24.85
N SER A 522 6.31 -10.98 25.19
CA SER A 522 6.70 -9.74 25.88
C SER A 522 6.58 -8.53 24.95
N VAL A 523 6.84 -8.72 23.65
CA VAL A 523 6.67 -7.69 22.60
C VAL A 523 5.21 -7.42 22.29
N CYS A 524 4.31 -8.38 22.55
CA CYS A 524 2.91 -8.26 22.21
C CYS A 524 2.20 -7.19 23.04
N TRP A 525 1.43 -6.37 22.35
CA TRP A 525 0.63 -5.30 22.90
C TRP A 525 -0.38 -5.83 23.91
N LYS A 526 -0.74 -4.97 24.84
CA LYS A 526 -1.66 -5.28 25.93
C LYS A 526 -2.99 -4.59 25.66
N PRO A 527 -4.13 -5.29 25.84
CA PRO A 527 -5.43 -4.67 25.67
C PRO A 527 -5.59 -3.49 26.63
N LEU A 528 -6.41 -2.51 26.22
CA LEU A 528 -6.83 -1.47 27.15
C LEU A 528 -7.61 -2.11 28.31
N PRO A 529 -7.41 -1.66 29.56
CA PRO A 529 -8.18 -2.16 30.69
C PRO A 529 -9.68 -1.98 30.41
N ALA A 530 -10.48 -3.01 30.66
CA ALA A 530 -11.94 -2.88 30.54
C ALA A 530 -12.44 -1.78 31.48
N LYS A 531 -13.42 -0.98 31.02
CA LYS A 531 -14.10 0.01 31.87
C LYS A 531 -14.56 -0.70 33.17
N PRO A 532 -14.27 -0.17 34.37
CA PRO A 532 -14.79 -0.74 35.60
C PRO A 532 -16.31 -0.85 35.51
N ALA A 533 -16.84 -2.05 35.70
CA ALA A 533 -18.28 -2.27 35.78
C ALA A 533 -18.79 -1.54 37.03
N GLY A 534 -19.36 -0.33 36.88
CA GLY A 534 -19.95 0.38 38.02
C GLY A 534 -19.98 1.90 38.00
N THR A 535 -19.55 2.60 36.94
CA THR A 535 -19.74 4.06 36.84
C THR A 535 -20.80 4.40 35.79
N MET A 536 -22.05 4.49 36.25
CA MET A 536 -23.12 5.29 35.64
C MET A 536 -22.99 6.74 36.11
#